data_AF-A0AAI8CJQ7-F1
#
_entry.id   AF-A0AAI8CJQ7-F1
#
_cell.length_a   1.000
_cell.length_b   1.000
_cell.length_c   1.000
_cell.angle_alpha   90.00
_cell.angle_beta   90.00
_cell.angle_gamma   90.00
#
_symmetry.space_group_name_H-M   'P 1'
#
loop_
_entity.id
_entity.type
_entity.pdbx_description
1 polymer ?
#
loop_
_entity_poly.entity_id
_entity_poly.type
_entity_poly.pdbx_seq_one_letter_code
_entity_poly.pdbx_strand_id
1 'polypeptide(L)'
;MKIKSFLYLIILIFINVSCQMKEDKKIDLETATIKVDSCGVYYKDHRLDLGDSVAQWEKVLGKPDRTTDQGYTWDKLGISI
;
A
#
# COMPACT_ATOMS: atom_id res chain seq x y z
N MET A 1 -44.85 2.11 27.04
CA MET A 1 -43.42 1.74 27.21
C MET A 1 -42.82 0.90 26.08
N LYS A 2 -43.59 0.15 25.28
CA LYS A 2 -43.04 -0.76 24.24
C LYS A 2 -42.39 -0.05 23.03
N ILE A 3 -42.92 1.10 22.61
CA ILE A 3 -42.42 1.86 21.44
C ILE A 3 -41.01 2.44 21.65
N LYS A 4 -40.70 2.94 22.86
CA LYS A 4 -39.36 3.49 23.17
C LYS A 4 -38.29 2.39 23.17
N SER A 5 -38.64 1.19 23.63
CA SER A 5 -37.74 0.02 23.61
C SER A 5 -37.49 -0.47 22.19
N PHE A 6 -38.50 -0.41 21.31
CA PHE A 6 -38.38 -0.83 19.92
C PHE A 6 -37.49 0.11 19.10
N LEU A 7 -37.61 1.43 19.33
CA LEU A 7 -36.75 2.44 18.72
C LEU A 7 -35.27 2.25 19.09
N TYR A 8 -34.99 1.91 20.36
CA TYR A 8 -33.62 1.64 20.82
C TYR A 8 -33.00 0.43 20.11
N LEU A 9 -33.79 -0.60 19.88
CA LEU A 9 -33.34 -1.82 19.21
C LEU A 9 -32.98 -1.55 17.73
N ILE A 10 -33.81 -0.74 17.05
CA ILE A 10 -33.58 -0.35 15.65
C ILE A 10 -32.27 0.44 15.52
N ILE A 11 -32.05 1.43 16.40
CA ILE A 11 -30.82 2.24 16.38
C ILE A 11 -29.57 1.38 16.58
N LEU A 12 -29.62 0.41 17.52
CA LEU A 12 -28.53 -0.53 17.73
C LEU A 12 -28.24 -1.38 16.49
N ILE A 13 -29.26 -1.85 15.77
CA ILE A 13 -29.08 -2.63 14.54
C ILE A 13 -28.42 -1.79 13.44
N PHE A 14 -28.87 -0.55 13.22
CA PHE A 14 -28.28 0.33 12.21
C PHE A 14 -26.82 0.66 12.49
N ILE A 15 -26.44 0.89 13.75
CA ILE A 15 -25.04 1.15 14.12
C ILE A 15 -24.14 -0.06 13.83
N ASN A 16 -24.64 -1.28 14.08
CA ASN A 16 -23.87 -2.50 13.82
C ASN A 16 -23.74 -2.84 12.33
N VAL A 17 -24.76 -2.54 11.51
CA VAL A 17 -24.73 -2.78 10.06
C VAL A 17 -23.86 -1.77 9.32
N SER A 18 -23.82 -0.51 9.76
CA SER A 18 -23.02 0.55 9.13
C SER A 18 -21.50 0.29 9.19
N CYS A 19 -21.05 -0.52 10.15
CA CYS A 19 -19.63 -0.83 10.33
C CYS A 19 -19.12 -1.96 9.42
N GLN A 20 -20.01 -2.65 8.69
CA GLN A 20 -19.65 -3.79 7.83
C GLN A 20 -19.54 -3.46 6.34
N MET A 21 -19.86 -2.23 5.92
CA MET A 21 -19.52 -1.75 4.58
C MET A 21 -18.01 -1.48 4.52
N LYS A 22 -17.23 -2.55 4.37
CA LYS A 22 -15.90 -2.43 3.79
C LYS A 22 -16.11 -1.96 2.35
N GLU A 23 -15.78 -0.71 2.07
CA GLU A 23 -15.51 -0.33 0.70
C GLU A 23 -14.41 -1.26 0.20
N ASP A 24 -14.74 -2.15 -0.74
CA ASP A 24 -13.74 -2.79 -1.58
C ASP A 24 -13.06 -1.67 -2.36
N LYS A 25 -12.05 -1.06 -1.74
CA LYS A 25 -11.14 -0.16 -2.43
C LYS A 25 -10.51 -1.00 -3.52
N LYS A 26 -11.03 -0.89 -4.75
CA LYS A 26 -10.33 -1.32 -5.94
C LYS A 26 -9.01 -0.56 -5.90
N ILE A 27 -7.95 -1.27 -5.50
CA ILE A 27 -6.60 -0.72 -5.54
C ILE A 27 -6.35 -0.49 -7.01
N ASP A 28 -6.32 0.79 -7.39
CA ASP A 28 -5.98 1.18 -8.73
C ASP A 28 -4.49 0.88 -8.94
N LEU A 29 -4.22 -0.25 -9.59
CA LEU A 29 -2.87 -0.69 -9.91
C LEU A 29 -2.20 0.23 -10.93
N GLU A 30 -2.95 1.03 -11.68
CA GLU A 30 -2.38 2.00 -12.61
C GLU A 30 -1.70 3.16 -11.88
N THR A 31 -2.22 3.54 -10.70
CA THR A 31 -1.65 4.58 -9.83
C THR A 31 -0.68 4.06 -8.77
N ALA A 32 -0.42 2.74 -8.73
CA ALA A 32 0.57 2.17 -7.82
C ALA A 32 1.97 2.74 -8.12
N THR A 33 2.64 3.24 -7.07
CA THR A 33 3.97 3.86 -7.18
C THR A 33 5.04 2.83 -7.57
N ILE A 34 4.86 1.58 -7.15
CA ILE A 34 5.69 0.43 -7.54
C ILE A 34 4.78 -0.56 -8.24
N LYS A 35 5.17 -0.98 -9.45
CA LYS A 35 4.50 -2.02 -10.23
C LYS A 35 5.45 -3.20 -10.37
N VAL A 36 4.95 -4.41 -10.11
CA VAL A 36 5.70 -5.65 -10.29
C VAL A 36 4.89 -6.52 -11.24
N ASP A 37 5.46 -6.85 -12.38
CA ASP A 37 4.84 -7.72 -13.39
C ASP A 37 5.82 -8.79 -13.87
N SER A 38 5.43 -9.56 -14.89
CA SER A 38 6.27 -10.62 -15.46
C SER A 38 7.55 -10.10 -16.16
N CYS A 39 7.59 -8.81 -16.48
CA CYS A 39 8.72 -8.16 -17.15
C CYS A 39 9.72 -7.58 -16.15
N GLY A 40 9.28 -7.21 -14.94
CA GLY A 40 10.18 -6.79 -13.87
C GLY A 40 9.54 -5.89 -12.81
N VAL A 41 10.40 -5.14 -12.12
CA VAL A 41 10.01 -4.14 -11.12
C VAL A 41 10.07 -2.76 -11.75
N TYR A 42 9.05 -1.94 -11.54
CA TYR A 42 8.94 -0.59 -12.08
C TYR A 42 8.60 0.41 -10.97
N TYR A 43 9.24 1.57 -11.00
CA TYR A 43 8.94 2.71 -10.14
C TYR A 43 8.68 3.94 -11.02
N LYS A 44 7.46 4.50 -10.98
CA LYS A 44 7.06 5.65 -11.81
C LYS A 44 7.48 5.49 -13.28
N ASP A 45 7.10 4.36 -13.89
CA ASP A 45 7.39 3.97 -15.28
C ASP A 45 8.88 3.75 -15.62
N HIS A 46 9.78 3.83 -14.63
CA HIS A 46 11.18 3.43 -14.78
C HIS A 46 11.34 1.98 -14.37
N ARG A 47 11.92 1.17 -15.26
CA ARG A 47 12.29 -0.22 -14.95
C ARG A 47 13.48 -0.23 -13.99
N LEU A 48 13.39 -1.03 -12.95
CA LEU A 48 14.46 -1.31 -11.98
C LEU A 48 14.92 -2.74 -12.20
N ASP A 49 16.09 -2.89 -12.84
CA ASP A 49 16.62 -4.21 -13.16
C ASP A 49 17.41 -4.78 -11.98
N LEU A 50 17.10 -6.02 -11.63
CA LEU A 50 17.87 -6.78 -10.65
C LEU A 50 19.26 -7.04 -11.20
N GLY A 51 20.30 -6.58 -10.48
CA GLY A 51 21.68 -6.63 -10.91
C GLY A 51 22.27 -5.28 -11.33
N ASP A 52 21.44 -4.24 -11.48
CA ASP A 52 21.94 -2.88 -11.65
C ASP A 52 22.70 -2.41 -10.40
N SER A 53 23.73 -1.58 -10.61
CA SER A 53 24.47 -0.98 -9.51
C SER A 53 23.56 -0.10 -8.65
N VAL A 54 23.84 -0.02 -7.35
CA VAL A 54 23.11 0.83 -6.40
C VAL A 54 23.04 2.29 -6.86
N ALA A 55 24.08 2.80 -7.53
CA ALA A 55 24.08 4.15 -8.08
C ALA A 55 22.99 4.38 -9.15
N GLN A 56 22.56 3.35 -9.88
CA GLN A 56 21.42 3.46 -10.81
C GLN A 56 20.10 3.48 -10.05
N TRP A 57 19.97 2.66 -9.00
CA TRP A 57 18.81 2.66 -8.13
C TRP A 57 18.65 4.02 -7.43
N GLU A 58 19.74 4.64 -6.96
CA GLU A 58 19.72 5.95 -6.33
C GLU A 58 19.26 7.08 -7.28
N LYS A 59 19.50 6.98 -8.59
CA LYS A 59 19.00 7.97 -9.56
C LYS A 59 17.48 7.96 -9.68
N VAL A 60 16.86 6.80 -9.50
CA VAL A 60 15.41 6.61 -9.66
C VAL A 60 14.70 6.77 -8.32
N LEU A 61 15.24 6.18 -7.26
CA LEU A 61 14.63 6.11 -5.93
C LEU A 61 15.08 7.23 -4.98
N GLY A 62 16.18 7.91 -5.31
CA GLY A 62 16.89 8.77 -4.36
C GLY A 62 17.81 7.96 -3.44
N LYS A 63 18.41 8.62 -2.45
CA LYS A 63 19.30 7.95 -1.48
C LYS A 63 18.53 6.94 -0.61
N PRO A 64 19.16 5.82 -0.24
CA PRO A 64 18.57 4.86 0.68
C PRO A 64 18.39 5.48 2.08
N ASP A 65 17.34 5.05 2.78
CA ASP A 65 17.09 5.43 4.17
C ASP A 65 18.13 4.79 5.11
N ARG A 66 18.59 3.58 4.76
CA ARG A 66 19.57 2.81 5.54
C ARG A 66 20.58 2.13 4.62
N THR A 67 21.85 2.19 5.03
CA THR A 67 22.95 1.41 4.45
C THR A 67 23.48 0.48 5.54
N THR A 68 23.51 -0.81 5.25
CA THR A 68 24.01 -1.84 6.17
C THR A 68 24.99 -2.75 5.44
N ASP A 69 25.70 -3.61 6.19
CA ASP A 69 26.56 -4.64 5.60
C ASP A 69 25.79 -5.63 4.70
N GLN A 70 24.46 -5.69 4.86
CA GLN A 70 23.58 -6.57 4.09
C GLN A 70 23.00 -5.90 2.84
N GLY A 71 23.16 -4.58 2.66
CA GLY A 71 22.64 -3.87 1.50
C GLY A 71 22.04 -2.49 1.80
N TYR A 72 21.23 -2.03 0.85
CA TYR A 72 20.65 -0.68 0.81
C TYR A 72 19.12 -0.77 0.87
N THR A 73 18.52 0.01 1.76
CA THR A 73 17.07 -0.07 2.03
C THR A 73 16.38 1.29 1.88
N TRP A 74 15.26 1.30 1.14
CA TRP A 74 14.31 2.41 1.04
C TRP A 74 13.03 2.03 1.78
N ASP A 75 12.96 2.35 3.07
CA ASP A 75 11.91 1.92 3.98
C ASP A 75 10.53 2.41 3.54
N LYS A 76 10.46 3.65 3.05
CA LYS A 76 9.21 4.25 2.55
C LYS A 76 8.67 3.57 1.29
N LEU A 77 9.54 2.89 0.56
CA LEU A 77 9.23 2.20 -0.68
C LEU A 77 9.11 0.68 -0.48
N GLY A 78 9.56 0.15 0.66
CA GLY A 78 9.58 -1.28 0.93
C GLY A 78 10.58 -2.05 0.06
N ILE A 79 11.66 -1.40 -0.40
CA ILE A 79 12.68 -1.98 -1.28
C ILE A 79 13.96 -2.21 -0.48
N SER A 80 14.55 -3.41 -0.60
CA SER A 80 15.89 -3.72 -0.09
C SER A 80 16.64 -4.56 -1.12
N ILE A 81 17.87 -4.16 -1.45
CA ILE A 81 18.76 -4.84 -2.41
C ILE A 81 20.16 -5.05 -1.82
#